data_AF-A0A836CMT1-F1
#
_entry.id   AF-A0A836CMT1-F1
#
_cell.length_a   1.000
_cell.length_b   1.000
_cell.length_c   1.000
_cell.angle_alpha   90.00
_cell.angle_beta   90.00
_cell.angle_gamma   90.00
#
_symmetry.space_group_name_H-M   'P 1'
#
loop_
_entity.id
_entity.type
_entity.pdbx_description
1 polymer ?
#
loop_
_entity_poly.entity_id
_entity_poly.type
_entity_poly.pdbx_seq_one_letter_code
_entity_poly.pdbx_strand_id
1 'polypeptide(L)'
;RWRQVPGHPHYNISSIGTVMNHTTGRLLSMSLVGGYAVVALIVAGKPRVQTTHRLVAKAFLHCPEEGGYTVDHLDRVKVNNDLSNLKWATASEQAHNR
;
A
#
# COMPACT_ATOMS: atom_id res chain seq x y z
N ARG A 1 -0.81 -0.90 14.03
CA ARG A 1 0.59 -1.41 14.15
C ARG A 1 1.46 -0.87 13.00
N TRP A 2 2.78 -0.75 13.17
CA TRP A 2 3.71 -0.25 12.14
C TRP A 2 4.66 -1.34 11.63
N ARG A 3 5.06 -1.28 10.35
CA ARG A 3 6.10 -2.14 9.74
C ARG A 3 6.96 -1.35 8.75
N GLN A 4 8.18 -1.81 8.53
CA GLN A 4 9.02 -1.27 7.46
C GLN A 4 8.39 -1.56 6.09
N VAL A 5 8.48 -0.62 5.17
CA VAL A 5 8.04 -0.81 3.79
C VAL A 5 9.09 -1.63 3.02
N PRO A 6 8.75 -2.80 2.46
CA PRO A 6 9.71 -3.62 1.72
C PRO A 6 10.35 -2.86 0.55
N GLY A 7 11.68 -2.94 0.43
CA GLY A 7 12.46 -2.22 -0.59
C GLY A 7 12.67 -0.73 -0.32
N HIS A 8 12.14 -0.19 0.78
CA HIS A 8 12.19 1.23 1.13
C HIS A 8 12.63 1.39 2.60
N PRO A 9 13.92 1.18 2.90
CA PRO A 9 14.39 0.96 4.27
C PRO A 9 14.14 2.13 5.21
N HIS A 10 14.04 3.38 4.72
CA HIS A 10 13.79 4.57 5.55
C HIS A 10 12.33 4.82 5.91
N TYR A 11 11.41 4.00 5.39
CA TYR A 11 9.97 4.24 5.51
C TYR A 11 9.29 3.11 6.24
N ASN A 12 8.38 3.51 7.14
CA ASN A 12 7.46 2.62 7.81
C ASN A 12 6.04 2.95 7.37
N ILE A 13 5.17 1.95 7.36
CA ILE A 13 3.75 2.08 7.08
C ILE A 13 2.94 1.45 8.21
N SER A 14 1.85 2.11 8.57
CA SER A 14 0.88 1.61 9.55
C SER A 14 -0.10 0.65 8.88
N SER A 15 -0.75 -0.20 9.68
CA SER A 15 -1.81 -1.10 9.21
C SER A 15 -3.04 -0.36 8.64
N ILE A 16 -3.15 0.96 8.82
CA ILE A 16 -4.24 1.79 8.28
C ILE A 16 -3.79 2.66 7.10
N GLY A 17 -2.57 2.46 6.59
CA GLY A 17 -2.06 3.16 5.41
C GLY A 17 -1.35 4.49 5.68
N THR A 18 -1.06 4.85 6.94
CA THR A 18 -0.23 6.01 7.25
C THR A 18 1.24 5.69 6.96
N VAL A 19 1.94 6.56 6.22
CA VAL A 19 3.37 6.37 5.91
C VAL A 19 4.22 7.38 6.68
N MET A 20 5.32 6.92 7.23
CA MET A 20 6.29 7.72 7.99
C MET A 20 7.69 7.45 7.47
N ASN A 21 8.47 8.51 7.28
CA ASN A 21 9.92 8.38 7.16
C ASN A 21 10.50 8.29 8.58
N HIS A 22 10.93 7.10 9.01
CA HIS A 22 11.39 6.90 10.38
C HIS A 22 12.76 7.53 10.64
N THR A 23 13.54 7.82 9.59
CA THR A 23 14.83 8.50 9.71
C THR A 23 14.66 9.97 10.10
N THR A 24 13.60 10.62 9.60
CA THR A 24 13.30 12.05 9.84
C THR A 24 12.15 12.28 10.82
N GLY A 25 11.41 11.22 11.19
CA GLY A 25 10.20 11.29 12.00
C GLY A 25 8.97 11.89 11.28
N ARG A 26 9.08 12.20 9.98
CA ARG A 26 8.01 12.89 9.24
C ARG A 26 6.94 11.92 8.76
N LEU A 27 5.68 12.25 9.02
CA LEU A 27 4.53 11.65 8.35
C LEU A 27 4.44 12.18 6.92
N LEU A 28 4.24 11.28 5.96
CA LEU A 28 4.12 11.64 4.55
C LEU A 28 2.66 11.97 4.23
N SER A 29 2.45 13.08 3.54
CA SER A 29 1.14 13.43 2.98
C SER A 29 0.76 12.47 1.86
N MET A 30 -0.49 12.04 1.87
CA MET A 30 -1.08 11.25 0.79
C MET A 30 -1.79 12.15 -0.21
N SER A 31 -1.78 11.74 -1.47
CA SER A 31 -2.56 12.36 -2.55
C SER A 31 -3.47 11.30 -3.20
N LEU A 32 -4.38 11.73 -4.07
CA LEU A 32 -5.23 10.83 -4.85
C LEU A 32 -4.82 10.81 -6.32
N VAL A 33 -4.66 9.62 -6.88
CA VAL A 33 -4.42 9.40 -8.32
C VAL A 33 -5.31 8.27 -8.81
N GLY A 34 -6.18 8.54 -9.79
CA GLY A 34 -7.15 7.55 -10.29
C GLY A 34 -8.12 7.03 -9.22
N GLY A 35 -8.37 7.83 -8.17
CA GLY A 35 -9.15 7.47 -7.00
C GLY A 35 -8.41 6.69 -5.90
N TYR A 36 -7.15 6.29 -6.13
CA TYR A 36 -6.34 5.60 -5.13
C TYR A 36 -5.52 6.57 -4.29
N ALA A 37 -5.41 6.31 -3.00
CA ALA A 37 -4.43 6.97 -2.15
C ALA A 37 -3.00 6.58 -2.57
N VAL A 38 -2.14 7.58 -2.73
CA VAL A 38 -0.74 7.42 -3.11
C VAL A 38 0.17 8.24 -2.21
N VAL A 39 1.43 7.81 -2.10
CA VAL A 39 2.49 8.52 -1.40
C VAL A 39 3.73 8.60 -2.28
N ALA A 40 4.50 9.68 -2.18
CA ALA A 40 5.79 9.81 -2.84
C ALA A 40 6.92 9.40 -1.88
N LEU A 41 7.60 8.29 -2.17
CA LEU A 41 8.80 7.85 -1.44
C LEU A 41 10.05 8.34 -2.17
N ILE A 42 11.01 8.91 -1.45
CA ILE A 42 12.31 9.25 -2.04
C ILE A 42 13.18 7.99 -2.13
N VAL A 43 13.60 7.63 -3.34
CA VAL A 43 14.46 6.50 -3.65
C VAL A 43 15.62 7.00 -4.50
N ALA A 44 16.86 6.84 -4.02
CA ALA A 44 18.06 7.35 -4.68
C ALA A 44 17.93 8.84 -5.10
N GLY A 45 17.42 9.67 -4.18
CA GLY A 45 17.25 11.11 -4.40
C GLY A 45 16.07 11.52 -5.29
N LYS A 46 15.30 10.57 -5.84
CA LYS A 46 14.15 10.86 -6.73
C LYS A 46 12.82 10.40 -6.12
N PRO A 47 11.74 11.17 -6.24
CA PRO A 47 10.42 10.74 -5.78
C PRO A 47 9.89 9.60 -6.65
N ARG A 48 9.35 8.56 -6.00
CA ARG A 48 8.66 7.43 -6.60
C ARG A 48 7.27 7.34 -5.98
N VAL A 49 6.25 7.55 -6.80
CA VAL A 49 4.85 7.45 -6.37
C VAL A 49 4.48 5.98 -6.24
N GLN A 50 3.90 5.62 -5.10
CA GLN A 50 3.42 4.27 -4.79
C GLN A 50 1.99 4.36 -4.25
N THR A 51 1.14 3.38 -4.58
CA THR A 51 -0.21 3.32 -4.02
C THR A 51 -0.19 2.79 -2.59
N THR A 52 -0.93 3.44 -1.69
CA THR A 52 -0.90 3.14 -0.25
C THR A 52 -1.36 1.71 0.04
N HIS A 53 -2.45 1.25 -0.57
CA HIS A 53 -2.95 -0.12 -0.39
C HIS A 53 -1.89 -1.18 -0.73
N ARG A 54 -1.09 -0.98 -1.79
CA ARG A 54 -0.02 -1.93 -2.15
C ARG A 54 1.10 -1.94 -1.13
N LEU A 55 1.44 -0.79 -0.57
CA LEU A 55 2.45 -0.71 0.49
C LEU A 55 1.98 -1.43 1.75
N VAL A 56 0.70 -1.26 2.14
CA VAL A 56 0.12 -1.96 3.31
C VAL A 56 0.14 -3.46 3.06
N ALA A 57 -0.42 -3.93 1.94
CA ALA A 57 -0.45 -5.35 1.62
C ALA A 57 0.94 -5.98 1.59
N LYS A 58 1.93 -5.35 0.94
CA LYS A 58 3.30 -5.86 0.91
C LYS A 58 3.96 -5.93 2.29
N ALA A 59 3.66 -4.99 3.19
CA ALA A 59 4.26 -4.97 4.52
C ALA A 59 3.63 -5.99 5.49
N PHE A 60 2.34 -6.28 5.32
CA PHE A 60 1.54 -7.00 6.32
C PHE A 60 0.94 -8.33 5.86
N LEU A 61 0.73 -8.53 4.56
CA LEU A 61 0.17 -9.75 3.99
C LEU A 61 1.29 -10.57 3.33
N HIS A 62 1.20 -11.89 3.48
CA HIS A 62 2.05 -12.79 2.71
C HIS A 62 1.58 -12.75 1.24
N CYS A 63 2.48 -12.41 0.33
CA CYS A 63 2.20 -12.46 -1.10
C CYS A 63 2.18 -13.93 -1.53
N PRO A 64 1.14 -14.42 -2.21
CA PRO A 64 1.19 -15.71 -2.86
C PRO A 64 2.39 -15.76 -3.81
N GLU A 65 3.17 -16.85 -3.77
CA GLU A 65 4.39 -17.01 -4.58
C GLU A 65 4.10 -17.17 -6.08
N GLU A 66 2.90 -17.64 -6.41
CA GLU A 66 2.47 -17.91 -7.78
C GLU A 66 1.19 -17.14 -8.11
N GLY A 67 1.06 -16.71 -9.37
CA GLY A 67 -0.17 -16.10 -9.90
C GLY A 67 -0.13 -14.59 -10.00
N GLY A 68 -0.84 -14.05 -11.01
CA GLY A 68 -1.00 -12.62 -11.28
C GLY A 68 -1.89 -11.91 -10.26
N TYR A 69 -1.60 -12.08 -8.97
CA TYR A 69 -2.32 -11.45 -7.87
C TYR A 69 -1.99 -9.96 -7.79
N THR A 70 -3.03 -9.16 -7.63
CA THR A 70 -2.91 -7.76 -7.25
C THR A 70 -3.75 -7.48 -6.01
N VAL A 71 -3.57 -6.32 -5.41
CA VAL A 71 -4.24 -5.98 -4.15
C VAL A 71 -5.62 -5.44 -4.45
N ASP A 72 -6.63 -5.99 -3.78
CA ASP A 72 -8.03 -5.61 -3.92
C ASP A 72 -8.58 -5.02 -2.61
N HIS A 73 -9.55 -4.11 -2.75
CA HIS A 73 -10.29 -3.51 -1.64
C HIS A 73 -11.62 -4.27 -1.47
N LEU A 74 -11.83 -4.89 -0.31
CA LEU A 74 -13.04 -5.67 -0.03
C LEU A 74 -14.30 -4.82 -0.14
N ASP A 75 -14.25 -3.59 0.38
CA ASP A 75 -15.36 -2.62 0.34
C ASP A 75 -15.42 -1.76 -0.95
N ARG A 76 -14.42 -1.89 -1.83
CA ARG A 76 -14.22 -1.09 -3.07
C ARG A 76 -14.01 0.40 -2.87
N VAL A 77 -13.80 0.82 -1.64
CA VAL A 77 -13.42 2.19 -1.32
C VAL A 77 -11.91 2.28 -1.44
N LYS A 78 -11.44 2.76 -2.58
CA LYS A 78 -10.01 2.85 -2.96
C LYS A 78 -9.12 3.65 -1.98
N VAL A 79 -9.73 4.43 -1.09
CA VAL A 79 -9.05 5.20 -0.04
C VAL A 79 -9.03 4.49 1.32
N ASN A 80 -9.85 3.45 1.51
CA ASN A 80 -9.83 2.64 2.73
C ASN A 80 -8.69 1.63 2.68
N ASN A 81 -7.49 2.07 3.07
CA ASN A 81 -6.28 1.25 3.05
C ASN A 81 -6.06 0.47 4.37
N ASP A 82 -7.11 0.25 5.17
CA ASP A 82 -7.00 -0.62 6.34
C ASP A 82 -6.61 -2.02 5.90
N LEU A 83 -5.62 -2.61 6.57
CA LEU A 83 -5.17 -3.97 6.34
C LEU A 83 -6.34 -4.97 6.33
N SER A 84 -7.34 -4.80 7.19
CA SER A 84 -8.50 -5.71 7.22
C SER A 84 -9.39 -5.59 5.98
N ASN A 85 -9.25 -4.50 5.22
CA ASN A 85 -9.98 -4.24 3.98
C ASN A 85 -9.21 -4.65 2.72
N LEU A 86 -7.98 -5.17 2.86
CA LEU A 86 -7.13 -5.51 1.72
C LEU A 86 -6.91 -7.01 1.61
N LYS A 87 -6.95 -7.53 0.39
CA LYS A 87 -6.56 -8.90 0.07
C LYS A 87 -5.73 -8.97 -1.21
N TRP A 88 -4.95 -10.04 -1.35
CA TRP A 88 -4.43 -10.44 -2.66
C TRP A 88 -5.55 -11.14 -3.42
N ALA A 89 -5.78 -10.74 -4.67
CA ALA A 89 -6.78 -11.32 -5.55
C ALA A 89 -6.31 -11.29 -7.01
N THR A 90 -6.68 -12.30 -7.77
CA THR A 90 -6.52 -12.33 -9.23
C THR A 90 -7.46 -11.34 -9.92
N ALA A 91 -7.17 -10.99 -11.17
CA ALA A 91 -8.06 -10.12 -11.96
C ALA A 91 -9.49 -10.67 -12.07
N SER A 92 -9.66 -12.00 -12.15
CA SER A 92 -10.98 -12.64 -12.18
C SER A 92 -11.71 -12.44 -10.84
N GLU A 93 -11.07 -12.72 -9.72
CA GLU A 93 -11.69 -12.52 -8.39
C GLU A 93 -12.06 -11.07 -8.13
N GLN A 94 -11.24 -10.12 -8.59
CA GLN A 94 -11.54 -8.69 -8.51
C GLN A 94 -12.75 -8.31 -9.36
N ALA A 95 -12.88 -8.86 -10.56
CA ALA A 95 -14.05 -8.63 -11.41
C ALA A 95 -15.36 -9.17 -10.78
N HIS A 96 -15.26 -10.24 -9.98
CA HIS A 96 -16.40 -10.78 -9.22
C HIS A 96 -16.68 -10.00 -7.92
N ASN A 97 -15.73 -9.18 -7.47
CA ASN A 97 -15.96 -8.19 -6.43
C ASN A 97 -16.76 -7.02 -7.05
N ARG A 98 -18.07 -7.23 -7.24
CA ARG A 98 -19.05 -6.31 -7.84
C ARG A 98 -20.34 -6.10 -7.02
#